data_AF-A0A3C0FZQ0-F1
#
_entry.id   AF-A0A3C0FZQ0-F1
#
_cell.length_a   1.000
_cell.length_b   1.000
_cell.length_c   1.000
_cell.angle_alpha   90.00
_cell.angle_beta   90.00
_cell.angle_gamma   90.00
#
_symmetry.space_group_name_H-M   'P 1'
#
loop_
_entity.id
_entity.type
_entity.pdbx_description
1 polymer ?
#
loop_
_entity_poly.entity_id
_entity_poly.type
_entity_poly.pdbx_seq_one_letter_code
_entity_poly.pdbx_strand_id
1 'polypeptide(L)'
;NEGRLFGILNASNYGNIRVAEKGLLYRNTVKALFRWLQENSKKYKADFLAHTGEKIMQYVGNRPKFIVSSVARLTEQKFYFLKRSPEAFEKMLVRLSEVDGIFMLLGTGDPDYEEFFRHMSYHHKNFVFTNGQSEDLIDSMYLETDLYFMPSLFEPCGISQMLAMRNGNPCLVHHTGGLKDTVEHLKTGFAFSGNTYDEQISNMVKSFDEALTIWEHDKDTWKKIKSNAKKVRFTWEKSLNEYYDKLYLL
;
A
#
# COMPACT_ATOMS: atom_id res chain seq x y z
N ASN A 1 23.08 29.46 -12.68
CA ASN A 1 22.07 28.98 -11.72
C ASN A 1 21.03 30.06 -11.48
N GLU A 2 20.13 30.20 -12.46
CA GLU A 2 18.87 30.93 -12.34
C GLU A 2 17.97 30.17 -11.36
N GLY A 3 17.17 30.86 -10.53
CA GLY A 3 16.31 30.27 -9.48
C GLY A 3 15.21 29.31 -9.98
N ARG A 4 15.60 28.23 -10.66
CA ARG A 4 14.76 27.19 -11.23
C ARG A 4 14.62 26.05 -10.22
N LEU A 5 13.39 25.57 -10.07
CA LEU A 5 13.05 24.41 -9.23
C LEU A 5 13.11 23.14 -10.09
N PHE A 6 13.85 22.12 -9.62
CA PHE A 6 13.92 20.81 -10.26
C PHE A 6 13.33 19.73 -9.35
N GLY A 7 12.44 18.91 -9.89
CA GLY A 7 12.00 17.66 -9.27
C GLY A 7 12.95 16.53 -9.67
N ILE A 8 13.50 15.83 -8.68
CA ILE A 8 14.30 14.62 -8.88
C ILE A 8 13.63 13.50 -8.10
N LEU A 9 13.35 12.38 -8.77
CA LEU A 9 12.73 11.24 -8.12
C LEU A 9 13.72 10.55 -7.17
N ASN A 10 13.18 10.03 -6.07
CA ASN A 10 13.85 9.04 -5.24
C ASN A 10 14.11 7.74 -6.02
N ALA A 11 14.86 6.85 -5.39
CA ALA A 11 15.25 5.58 -5.96
C ALA A 11 15.08 4.43 -4.96
N SER A 12 15.26 3.22 -5.48
CA SER A 12 15.22 1.97 -4.75
C SER A 12 16.45 1.12 -5.08
N ASN A 13 16.89 0.34 -4.10
CA ASN A 13 17.94 -0.65 -4.28
C ASN A 13 17.40 -1.86 -5.05
N TYR A 14 18.18 -2.39 -5.99
CA TYR A 14 17.87 -3.66 -6.69
C TYR A 14 18.91 -4.76 -6.40
N GLY A 15 20.07 -4.40 -5.85
CA GLY A 15 21.09 -5.31 -5.32
C GLY A 15 21.31 -5.06 -3.82
N ASN A 16 21.92 -6.03 -3.14
CA ASN A 16 22.19 -5.98 -1.68
C ASN A 16 20.94 -5.64 -0.84
N ILE A 17 19.78 -6.13 -1.28
CA ILE A 17 18.51 -5.94 -0.57
C ILE A 17 18.25 -7.11 0.37
N ARG A 18 17.52 -6.82 1.45
CA ARG A 18 16.91 -7.88 2.27
C ARG A 18 15.94 -8.68 1.39
N VAL A 19 16.11 -10.00 1.38
CA VAL A 19 15.26 -10.92 0.61
C VAL A 19 14.24 -11.53 1.55
N ALA A 20 12.97 -11.16 1.39
CA ALA A 20 11.88 -11.86 2.05
C ALA A 20 11.61 -13.21 1.38
N GLU A 21 11.21 -14.19 2.19
CA GLU A 21 10.77 -15.51 1.74
C GLU A 21 9.26 -15.50 1.52
N LYS A 22 8.81 -16.08 0.41
CA LYS A 22 7.37 -16.19 0.10
C LYS A 22 6.67 -17.15 1.05
N GLY A 23 5.38 -16.92 1.29
CA GLY A 23 4.55 -17.75 2.17
C GLY A 23 4.76 -17.43 3.65
N LEU A 24 5.54 -16.40 3.99
CA LEU A 24 5.77 -15.98 5.36
C LEU A 24 4.87 -14.83 5.81
N LEU A 25 4.10 -14.19 4.91
CA LEU A 25 3.23 -13.05 5.23
C LEU A 25 2.45 -13.24 6.53
N TYR A 26 1.61 -14.27 6.63
CA TYR A 26 0.77 -14.49 7.82
C TYR A 26 1.56 -14.88 9.06
N ARG A 27 2.62 -15.69 8.90
CA ARG A 27 3.51 -16.05 10.01
C ARG A 27 4.21 -14.80 10.57
N ASN A 28 4.65 -13.90 9.69
CA ASN A 28 5.28 -12.65 10.07
C ASN A 28 4.25 -11.68 10.64
N THR A 29 2.99 -11.71 10.18
CA THR A 29 1.89 -10.97 10.82
C THR A 29 1.70 -11.47 12.26
N VAL A 30 1.54 -12.77 12.48
CA VAL A 30 1.39 -13.35 13.82
C VAL A 30 2.57 -12.99 14.73
N LYS A 31 3.82 -13.12 14.24
CA LYS A 31 5.01 -12.72 15.00
C LYS A 31 4.99 -11.24 15.37
N ALA A 32 4.64 -10.36 14.43
CA ALA A 32 4.54 -8.93 14.67
C ALA A 32 3.45 -8.62 15.71
N LEU A 33 2.29 -9.27 15.61
CA LEU A 33 1.20 -9.16 16.57
C LEU A 33 1.64 -9.55 17.98
N PHE A 34 2.29 -10.70 18.14
CA PHE A 34 2.74 -11.16 19.47
C PHE A 34 3.82 -10.27 20.07
N ARG A 35 4.75 -9.75 19.25
CA ARG A 35 5.74 -8.75 19.73
C ARG A 35 5.05 -7.47 20.20
N TRP A 36 4.12 -6.96 19.40
CA TRP A 36 3.35 -5.75 19.71
C TRP A 36 2.53 -5.89 21.00
N LEU A 37 1.89 -7.04 21.22
CA LEU A 37 1.11 -7.31 22.43
C LEU A 37 1.96 -7.28 23.71
N GLN A 38 3.28 -7.48 23.61
CA GLN A 38 4.18 -7.43 24.76
C GLN A 38 4.56 -5.99 25.17
N GLU A 39 4.35 -5.00 24.30
CA GLU A 39 4.70 -3.60 24.59
C GLU A 39 3.78 -3.00 25.67
N ASN A 40 4.37 -2.37 26.69
CA ASN A 40 3.60 -1.74 27.79
C ASN A 40 2.77 -0.54 27.33
N SER A 41 3.19 0.14 26.27
CA SER A 41 2.50 1.31 25.71
C SER A 41 1.16 0.99 25.04
N LYS A 42 0.88 -0.29 24.76
CA LYS A 42 -0.29 -0.71 23.98
C LYS A 42 -1.47 -0.99 24.89
N LYS A 43 -2.54 -0.20 24.73
CA LYS A 43 -3.74 -0.23 25.59
C LYS A 43 -4.78 -1.28 25.19
N TYR A 44 -4.86 -1.65 23.91
CA TYR A 44 -5.96 -2.45 23.33
C TYR A 44 -5.57 -3.91 23.02
N LYS A 45 -4.82 -4.56 23.89
CA LYS A 45 -4.20 -5.87 23.62
C LYS A 45 -5.22 -6.99 23.37
N ALA A 46 -6.24 -7.08 24.23
CA ALA A 46 -7.24 -8.15 24.18
C ALA A 46 -8.12 -8.05 22.92
N ASP A 47 -8.68 -6.87 22.66
CA ASP A 47 -9.54 -6.62 21.50
C ASP A 47 -8.80 -6.91 20.19
N PHE A 48 -7.52 -6.55 20.14
CA PHE A 48 -6.72 -6.75 18.94
C PHE A 48 -6.41 -8.22 18.66
N LEU A 49 -6.16 -9.02 19.71
CA LEU A 49 -6.01 -10.46 19.55
C LEU A 49 -7.33 -11.11 19.10
N ALA A 50 -8.45 -10.70 19.69
CA ALA A 50 -9.77 -11.21 19.34
C ALA A 50 -10.14 -10.92 17.88
N HIS A 51 -9.92 -9.70 17.41
CA HIS A 51 -10.37 -9.30 16.08
C HIS A 51 -9.32 -9.46 14.98
N THR A 52 -8.05 -9.14 15.23
CA THR A 52 -7.00 -9.23 14.21
C THR A 52 -6.36 -10.62 14.19
N GLY A 53 -6.13 -11.21 15.37
CA GLY A 53 -5.55 -12.54 15.51
C GLY A 53 -6.42 -13.63 14.88
N GLU A 54 -7.71 -13.65 15.21
CA GLU A 54 -8.67 -14.64 14.65
C GLU A 54 -8.69 -14.62 13.12
N LYS A 55 -8.77 -13.44 12.51
CA LYS A 55 -8.78 -13.28 11.05
C LYS A 55 -7.54 -13.86 10.41
N ILE A 56 -6.36 -13.52 10.95
CA ILE A 56 -5.09 -13.97 10.36
C ILE A 56 -4.92 -15.47 10.46
N MET A 57 -5.41 -16.10 11.53
CA MET A 57 -5.34 -17.56 11.68
C MET A 57 -6.09 -18.30 10.57
N GLN A 58 -7.16 -17.73 10.02
CA GLN A 58 -7.89 -18.33 8.88
C GLN A 58 -7.02 -18.40 7.62
N TYR A 59 -6.04 -17.50 7.49
CA TYR A 59 -5.16 -17.41 6.33
C TYR A 59 -3.80 -18.10 6.54
N VAL A 60 -3.49 -18.54 7.76
CA VAL A 60 -2.32 -19.39 8.02
C VAL A 60 -2.52 -20.73 7.32
N GLY A 61 -1.81 -20.93 6.21
CA GLY A 61 -1.93 -22.12 5.36
C GLY A 61 -2.93 -21.98 4.20
N ASN A 62 -3.77 -20.92 4.19
CA ASN A 62 -4.77 -20.67 3.15
C ASN A 62 -4.67 -19.23 2.65
N ARG A 63 -3.97 -19.00 1.54
CA ARG A 63 -3.86 -17.65 0.96
C ARG A 63 -5.23 -17.20 0.40
N PRO A 64 -5.72 -15.99 0.72
CA PRO A 64 -6.83 -15.34 0.02
C PRO A 64 -6.60 -15.28 -1.48
N LYS A 65 -7.68 -15.15 -2.25
CA LYS A 65 -7.59 -15.02 -3.71
C LYS A 65 -6.90 -13.73 -4.13
N PHE A 66 -7.11 -12.64 -3.38
CA PHE A 66 -6.52 -11.34 -3.65
C PHE A 66 -6.08 -10.62 -2.37
N ILE A 67 -4.92 -9.99 -2.39
CA ILE A 67 -4.37 -9.25 -1.24
C ILE A 67 -4.12 -7.80 -1.63
N VAL A 68 -4.86 -6.89 -1.03
CA VAL A 68 -4.55 -5.45 -1.04
C VAL A 68 -3.67 -5.13 0.16
N SER A 69 -2.61 -4.36 -0.01
CA SER A 69 -1.75 -3.98 1.10
C SER A 69 -1.41 -2.50 1.12
N SER A 70 -1.26 -1.95 2.32
CA SER A 70 -0.72 -0.61 2.53
C SER A 70 0.19 -0.60 3.76
N VAL A 71 1.37 -0.01 3.62
CA VAL A 71 2.33 0.20 4.71
C VAL A 71 2.67 1.68 4.77
N ALA A 72 2.25 2.36 5.84
CA ALA A 72 2.50 3.79 5.99
C ALA A 72 2.36 4.25 7.44
N ARG A 73 2.91 5.44 7.73
CA ARG A 73 2.51 6.20 8.93
C ARG A 73 1.03 6.55 8.83
N LEU A 74 0.29 6.37 9.91
CA LEU A 74 -1.14 6.68 9.94
C LEU A 74 -1.33 8.17 10.19
N THR A 75 -1.49 8.94 9.11
CA THR A 75 -1.63 10.39 9.17
C THR A 75 -2.66 10.86 8.15
N GLU A 76 -3.10 12.11 8.30
CA GLU A 76 -3.97 12.75 7.34
C GLU A 76 -3.40 12.75 5.92
N GLN A 77 -2.12 13.06 5.76
CA GLN A 77 -1.43 12.96 4.48
C GLN A 77 -1.65 11.60 3.78
N LYS A 78 -1.63 10.49 4.54
CA LYS A 78 -1.64 9.14 3.96
C LYS A 78 -3.03 8.56 3.76
N PHE A 79 -3.99 8.94 4.61
CA PHE A 79 -5.29 8.26 4.67
C PHE A 79 -6.49 9.21 4.78
N TYR A 80 -6.33 10.49 4.42
CA TYR A 80 -7.40 11.49 4.41
C TYR A 80 -8.69 10.95 3.78
N PHE A 81 -8.63 10.39 2.58
CA PHE A 81 -9.83 9.94 1.85
C PHE A 81 -10.61 8.87 2.61
N LEU A 82 -9.93 7.92 3.27
CA LEU A 82 -10.58 6.84 4.02
C LEU A 82 -11.26 7.36 5.29
N LYS A 83 -10.62 8.29 6.02
CA LYS A 83 -11.22 8.90 7.22
C LYS A 83 -12.31 9.91 6.87
N ARG A 84 -12.17 10.62 5.74
CA ARG A 84 -13.13 11.63 5.27
C ARG A 84 -14.43 11.01 4.76
N SER A 85 -14.37 9.81 4.18
CA SER A 85 -15.53 8.99 3.82
C SER A 85 -15.30 7.52 4.18
N PRO A 86 -15.61 7.13 5.43
CA PRO A 86 -15.58 5.73 5.86
C PRO A 86 -16.42 4.83 4.95
N GLU A 87 -17.55 5.32 4.45
CA GLU A 87 -18.49 4.58 3.59
C GLU A 87 -17.85 4.22 2.24
N ALA A 88 -16.94 5.06 1.73
CA ALA A 88 -16.18 4.74 0.52
C ALA A 88 -15.20 3.60 0.78
N PHE A 89 -14.54 3.59 1.95
CA PHE A 89 -13.67 2.50 2.35
C PHE A 89 -14.47 1.20 2.58
N GLU A 90 -15.62 1.27 3.23
CA GLU A 90 -16.55 0.15 3.39
C GLU A 90 -16.96 -0.45 2.04
N LYS A 91 -17.33 0.39 1.06
CA LYS A 91 -17.65 -0.08 -0.30
C LYS A 91 -16.49 -0.83 -0.94
N MET A 92 -15.26 -0.34 -0.78
CA MET A 92 -14.07 -1.06 -1.27
C MET A 92 -13.90 -2.40 -0.56
N LEU A 93 -14.11 -2.47 0.75
CA LEU A 93 -14.03 -3.72 1.52
C LEU A 93 -15.14 -4.70 1.12
N VAL A 94 -16.36 -4.23 0.86
CA VAL A 94 -17.46 -5.06 0.33
C VAL A 94 -17.06 -5.63 -1.03
N ARG A 95 -16.65 -4.78 -1.97
CA ARG A 95 -16.22 -5.22 -3.30
C ARG A 95 -15.06 -6.21 -3.25
N LEU A 96 -14.10 -5.98 -2.34
CA LEU A 96 -12.98 -6.90 -2.12
C LEU A 96 -13.41 -8.24 -1.52
N SER A 97 -14.48 -8.26 -0.71
CA SER A 97 -15.01 -9.50 -0.14
C SER A 97 -15.69 -10.40 -1.17
N GLU A 98 -16.31 -9.81 -2.21
CA GLU A 98 -16.94 -10.55 -3.32
C GLU A 98 -15.94 -11.41 -4.09
N VAL A 99 -14.66 -11.08 -4.01
CA VAL A 99 -13.57 -11.82 -4.67
C VAL A 99 -12.76 -12.70 -3.73
N ASP A 100 -13.23 -12.93 -2.50
CA ASP A 100 -12.48 -13.59 -1.43
C ASP A 100 -11.11 -12.94 -1.17
N GLY A 101 -11.07 -11.61 -1.29
CA GLY A 101 -9.88 -10.81 -1.06
C GLY A 101 -9.81 -10.22 0.35
N ILE A 102 -8.60 -9.83 0.76
CA ILE A 102 -8.36 -9.12 2.02
C ILE A 102 -7.58 -7.83 1.82
N PHE A 103 -7.81 -6.88 2.72
CA PHE A 103 -7.02 -5.67 2.84
C PHE A 103 -6.14 -5.78 4.09
N MET A 104 -4.83 -5.66 3.93
CA MET A 104 -3.86 -5.61 5.02
C MET A 104 -3.25 -4.22 5.16
N LEU A 105 -3.43 -3.58 6.32
CA LEU A 105 -2.82 -2.31 6.67
C LEU A 105 -1.81 -2.50 7.81
N LEU A 106 -0.58 -2.03 7.64
CA LEU A 106 0.43 -1.98 8.68
C LEU A 106 0.88 -0.53 8.89
N GLY A 107 0.83 -0.06 10.13
CA GLY A 107 1.31 1.26 10.47
C GLY A 107 1.04 1.67 11.90
N THR A 108 1.67 2.76 12.32
CA THR A 108 1.42 3.49 13.56
C THR A 108 1.37 4.98 13.24
N GLY A 109 0.77 5.80 14.09
CA GLY A 109 0.78 7.24 13.87
C GLY A 109 -0.17 8.00 14.78
N ASP A 110 -1.04 8.79 14.15
CA ASP A 110 -2.03 9.61 14.83
C ASP A 110 -3.08 8.71 15.53
N PRO A 111 -3.34 8.90 16.83
CA PRO A 111 -4.32 8.12 17.59
C PRO A 111 -5.72 8.08 16.95
N ASP A 112 -6.17 9.16 16.31
CA ASP A 112 -7.49 9.20 15.66
C ASP A 112 -7.56 8.27 14.45
N TYR A 113 -6.45 8.14 13.71
CA TYR A 113 -6.36 7.21 12.58
C TYR A 113 -6.17 5.78 13.06
N GLU A 114 -5.37 5.56 14.12
CA GLU A 114 -5.25 4.25 14.77
C GLU A 114 -6.62 3.74 15.24
N GLU A 115 -7.41 4.61 15.88
CA GLU A 115 -8.76 4.29 16.35
C GLU A 115 -9.72 3.99 15.19
N PHE A 116 -9.73 4.85 14.17
CA PHE A 116 -10.52 4.65 12.97
C PHE A 116 -10.26 3.29 12.32
N PHE A 117 -9.00 2.95 12.06
CA PHE A 117 -8.66 1.68 11.42
C PHE A 117 -8.89 0.47 12.32
N ARG A 118 -8.77 0.63 13.64
CA ARG A 118 -9.13 -0.41 14.61
C ARG A 118 -10.62 -0.70 14.55
N HIS A 119 -11.46 0.34 14.58
CA HIS A 119 -12.91 0.20 14.45
C HIS A 119 -13.30 -0.44 13.12
N MET A 120 -12.74 0.03 12.01
CA MET A 120 -12.97 -0.57 10.68
C MET A 120 -12.54 -2.03 10.64
N SER A 121 -11.40 -2.38 11.23
CA SER A 121 -10.99 -3.78 11.33
C SER A 121 -12.07 -4.56 12.09
N TYR A 122 -12.52 -4.12 13.26
CA TYR A 122 -13.45 -4.92 14.07
C TYR A 122 -14.77 -5.24 13.34
N HIS A 123 -15.25 -4.34 12.49
CA HIS A 123 -16.49 -4.52 11.74
C HIS A 123 -16.35 -5.31 10.44
N HIS A 124 -15.14 -5.38 9.85
CA HIS A 124 -14.91 -6.03 8.55
C HIS A 124 -13.96 -7.21 8.65
N LYS A 125 -14.46 -8.42 8.41
CA LYS A 125 -13.69 -9.67 8.49
C LYS A 125 -12.51 -9.71 7.53
N ASN A 126 -12.64 -9.09 6.36
CA ASN A 126 -11.60 -9.05 5.33
C ASN A 126 -10.66 -7.84 5.43
N PHE A 127 -10.75 -7.03 6.49
CA PHE A 127 -9.78 -5.98 6.77
C PHE A 127 -8.92 -6.36 7.98
N VAL A 128 -7.61 -6.40 7.78
CA VAL A 128 -6.61 -6.73 8.79
C VAL A 128 -5.76 -5.48 9.03
N PHE A 129 -5.96 -4.84 10.17
CA PHE A 129 -5.11 -3.76 10.62
C PHE A 129 -4.08 -4.28 11.62
N THR A 130 -2.79 -4.03 11.37
CA THR A 130 -1.66 -4.27 12.26
C THR A 130 -1.11 -2.93 12.75
N ASN A 131 -1.42 -2.53 13.99
CA ASN A 131 -1.03 -1.22 14.56
C ASN A 131 0.42 -1.22 15.08
N GLY A 132 1.40 -1.61 14.27
CA GLY A 132 2.78 -1.82 14.72
C GLY A 132 3.82 -1.55 13.64
N GLN A 133 5.07 -1.88 13.97
CA GLN A 133 6.19 -1.84 13.03
C GLN A 133 6.92 -3.18 13.05
N SER A 134 7.20 -3.73 11.87
CA SER A 134 7.92 -4.99 11.73
C SER A 134 8.53 -5.08 10.34
N GLU A 135 9.85 -5.04 10.25
CA GLU A 135 10.56 -5.15 8.97
C GLU A 135 10.23 -6.47 8.25
N ASP A 136 10.16 -7.58 8.99
CA ASP A 136 9.75 -8.89 8.47
C ASP A 136 8.39 -8.83 7.78
N LEU A 137 7.41 -8.20 8.44
CA LEU A 137 6.06 -8.06 7.90
C LEU A 137 6.01 -7.08 6.73
N ILE A 138 6.72 -5.94 6.82
CA ILE A 138 6.81 -4.95 5.74
C ILE A 138 7.31 -5.60 4.46
N ASP A 139 8.44 -6.32 4.53
CA ASP A 139 9.01 -6.97 3.35
C ASP A 139 8.08 -8.07 2.80
N SER A 140 7.40 -8.81 3.67
CA SER A 140 6.42 -9.82 3.25
C SER A 140 5.21 -9.19 2.56
N MET A 141 4.70 -8.06 3.07
CA MET A 141 3.59 -7.34 2.45
C MET A 141 3.98 -6.81 1.07
N TYR A 142 5.16 -6.21 0.91
CA TYR A 142 5.64 -5.78 -0.41
C TYR A 142 5.86 -6.94 -1.37
N LEU A 143 6.21 -8.14 -0.88
CA LEU A 143 6.46 -9.31 -1.71
C LEU A 143 5.18 -10.03 -2.14
N GLU A 144 4.20 -10.15 -1.25
CA GLU A 144 3.06 -11.07 -1.40
C GLU A 144 1.73 -10.38 -1.70
N THR A 145 1.68 -9.04 -1.66
CA THR A 145 0.51 -8.25 -2.09
C THR A 145 0.20 -8.46 -3.58
N ASP A 146 -1.07 -8.42 -3.97
CA ASP A 146 -1.49 -8.37 -5.36
C ASP A 146 -1.70 -6.94 -5.86
N LEU A 147 -2.09 -6.02 -4.97
CA LEU A 147 -2.28 -4.60 -5.26
C LEU A 147 -1.82 -3.74 -4.07
N TYR A 148 -0.85 -2.87 -4.29
CA TYR A 148 -0.36 -1.96 -3.26
C TYR A 148 -1.14 -0.64 -3.28
N PHE A 149 -1.78 -0.26 -2.18
CA PHE A 149 -2.69 0.89 -2.12
C PHE A 149 -2.06 2.09 -1.42
N MET A 150 -2.07 3.25 -2.08
CA MET A 150 -1.53 4.52 -1.56
C MET A 150 -2.47 5.70 -1.84
N PRO A 151 -3.48 5.96 -0.99
CA PRO A 151 -4.45 7.04 -1.18
C PRO A 151 -3.94 8.37 -0.59
N SER A 152 -2.67 8.70 -0.81
CA SER A 152 -2.07 9.87 -0.16
C SER A 152 -2.61 11.17 -0.74
N LEU A 153 -2.92 12.14 0.13
CA LEU A 153 -3.39 13.48 -0.26
C LEU A 153 -2.32 14.22 -1.08
N PHE A 154 -1.06 14.13 -0.64
CA PHE A 154 0.12 14.56 -1.35
C PHE A 154 1.28 13.60 -1.12
N GLU A 155 2.19 13.48 -2.10
CA GLU A 155 3.36 12.61 -2.00
C GLU A 155 4.55 13.24 -2.73
N PRO A 156 5.55 13.82 -2.03
CA PRO A 156 6.64 14.51 -2.70
C PRO A 156 7.49 13.55 -3.55
N CYS A 157 7.90 12.41 -3.00
CA CYS A 157 8.50 11.30 -3.75
C CYS A 157 8.65 10.04 -2.87
N GLY A 158 7.54 9.44 -2.42
CA GLY A 158 7.59 8.22 -1.61
C GLY A 158 8.33 7.07 -2.31
N ILE A 159 8.84 6.09 -1.54
CA ILE A 159 9.53 4.90 -2.09
C ILE A 159 8.63 3.66 -2.14
N SER A 160 7.49 3.66 -1.46
CA SER A 160 6.66 2.47 -1.25
C SER A 160 6.14 1.87 -2.57
N GLN A 161 5.67 2.70 -3.50
CA GLN A 161 5.26 2.27 -4.83
C GLN A 161 6.43 1.67 -5.62
N MET A 162 7.64 2.22 -5.46
CA MET A 162 8.85 1.67 -6.11
C MET A 162 9.18 0.28 -5.56
N LEU A 163 9.04 0.08 -4.25
CA LEU A 163 9.26 -1.21 -3.58
C LEU A 163 8.21 -2.25 -4.00
N ALA A 164 6.93 -1.87 -4.07
CA ALA A 164 5.87 -2.74 -4.56
C ALA A 164 6.08 -3.13 -6.04
N MET A 165 6.35 -2.15 -6.90
CA MET A 165 6.60 -2.39 -8.32
C MET A 165 7.87 -3.21 -8.58
N ARG A 166 8.92 -3.06 -7.76
CA ARG A 166 10.12 -3.91 -7.82
C ARG A 166 9.78 -5.40 -7.66
N ASN A 167 8.80 -5.73 -6.84
CA ASN A 167 8.29 -7.10 -6.68
C ASN A 167 7.26 -7.50 -7.75
N GLY A 168 6.94 -6.62 -8.70
CA GLY A 168 5.97 -6.83 -9.76
C GLY A 168 4.52 -6.65 -9.34
N ASN A 169 4.30 -5.95 -8.22
CA ASN A 169 2.98 -5.68 -7.68
C ASN A 169 2.50 -4.33 -8.20
N PRO A 170 1.37 -4.28 -8.94
CA PRO A 170 0.74 -3.05 -9.35
C PRO A 170 0.36 -2.21 -8.13
N CYS A 171 0.37 -0.89 -8.30
CA CYS A 171 -0.07 0.05 -7.27
C CYS A 171 -1.42 0.66 -7.67
N LEU A 172 -2.29 0.96 -6.71
CA LEU A 172 -3.41 1.90 -6.89
C LEU A 172 -3.13 3.14 -6.05
N VAL A 173 -3.02 4.29 -6.71
CA VAL A 173 -2.53 5.53 -6.10
C VAL A 173 -3.44 6.72 -6.36
N HIS A 174 -3.43 7.70 -5.46
CA HIS A 174 -3.87 9.04 -5.83
C HIS A 174 -2.82 9.66 -6.76
N HIS A 175 -3.24 10.19 -7.90
CA HIS A 175 -2.37 10.76 -8.93
C HIS A 175 -1.84 12.13 -8.48
N THR A 176 -0.90 12.15 -7.53
CA THR A 176 -0.35 13.34 -6.87
C THR A 176 1.17 13.27 -6.69
N GLY A 177 1.86 14.41 -6.77
CA GLY A 177 3.32 14.52 -6.63
C GLY A 177 4.10 13.43 -7.37
N GLY A 178 5.10 12.82 -6.71
CA GLY A 178 5.94 11.78 -7.31
C GLY A 178 5.21 10.47 -7.64
N LEU A 179 3.95 10.29 -7.23
CA LEU A 179 3.14 9.14 -7.68
C LEU A 179 2.73 9.29 -9.16
N LYS A 180 2.58 10.53 -9.66
CA LYS A 180 2.33 10.80 -11.09
C LYS A 180 3.47 10.31 -11.97
N ASP A 181 4.70 10.45 -11.49
CA ASP A 181 5.90 10.11 -12.25
C ASP A 181 6.31 8.64 -12.11
N THR A 182 5.65 7.88 -11.23
CA THR A 182 6.05 6.50 -10.89
C THR A 182 4.99 5.46 -11.23
N VAL A 183 3.69 5.81 -11.19
CA VAL A 183 2.59 4.89 -11.49
C VAL A 183 1.79 5.40 -12.67
N GLU A 184 1.82 4.64 -13.78
CA GLU A 184 1.07 4.92 -15.00
C GLU A 184 -0.19 4.05 -15.02
N HIS A 185 -1.36 4.70 -15.02
CA HIS A 185 -2.67 4.06 -15.05
C HIS A 185 -2.81 3.08 -16.23
N LEU A 186 -3.30 1.86 -15.97
CA LEU A 186 -3.43 0.71 -16.89
C LEU A 186 -2.13 0.23 -17.55
N LYS A 187 -0.97 0.75 -17.13
CA LYS A 187 0.33 0.34 -17.65
C LYS A 187 1.21 -0.29 -16.59
N THR A 188 1.43 0.37 -15.46
CA THR A 188 2.20 -0.15 -14.32
C THR A 188 1.37 -0.28 -13.05
N GLY A 189 0.18 0.32 -13.03
CA GLY A 189 -0.78 0.21 -11.96
C GLY A 189 -2.06 0.94 -12.30
N PHE A 190 -2.68 1.52 -11.29
CA PHE A 190 -3.92 2.25 -11.33
C PHE A 190 -3.73 3.58 -10.62
N ALA A 191 -4.41 4.59 -11.10
CA ALA A 191 -4.35 5.92 -10.52
C ALA A 191 -5.74 6.55 -10.57
N PHE A 192 -6.11 7.26 -9.50
CA PHE A 192 -7.31 8.07 -9.45
C PHE A 192 -6.96 9.55 -9.25
N SER A 193 -7.84 10.44 -9.69
CA SER A 193 -7.72 11.90 -9.51
C SER A 193 -9.10 12.54 -9.50
N GLY A 194 -9.19 13.82 -9.18
CA GLY A 194 -10.43 14.60 -9.25
C GLY A 194 -10.14 16.06 -8.93
N ASN A 195 -11.03 16.95 -9.35
CA ASN A 195 -10.91 18.40 -9.11
C ASN A 195 -11.42 18.77 -7.71
N THR A 196 -12.30 17.95 -7.14
CA THR A 196 -12.83 18.11 -5.78
C THR A 196 -12.55 16.86 -4.95
N TYR A 197 -12.67 16.99 -3.62
CA TYR A 197 -12.52 15.84 -2.72
C TYR A 197 -13.56 14.75 -2.97
N ASP A 198 -14.80 15.13 -3.28
CA ASP A 198 -15.88 14.17 -3.54
C ASP A 198 -15.62 13.40 -4.85
N GLU A 199 -15.12 14.08 -5.89
CA GLU A 199 -14.67 13.43 -7.13
C GLU A 199 -13.49 12.49 -6.87
N GLN A 200 -12.50 12.91 -6.08
CA GLN A 200 -11.34 12.07 -5.74
C GLN A 200 -11.76 10.80 -5.01
N ILE A 201 -12.66 10.92 -4.02
CA ILE A 201 -13.21 9.77 -3.28
C ILE A 201 -14.01 8.84 -4.21
N SER A 202 -14.88 9.40 -5.06
CA SER A 202 -15.65 8.61 -6.03
C SER A 202 -14.74 7.86 -7.00
N ASN A 203 -13.71 8.53 -7.53
CA ASN A 203 -12.77 7.96 -8.48
C ASN A 203 -11.81 6.96 -7.83
N MET A 204 -11.49 7.11 -6.53
CA MET A 204 -10.77 6.11 -5.74
C MET A 204 -11.53 4.78 -5.70
N VAL A 205 -12.83 4.82 -5.40
CA VAL A 205 -13.67 3.61 -5.39
C VAL A 205 -13.79 3.00 -6.78
N LYS A 206 -14.02 3.83 -7.82
CA LYS A 206 -14.10 3.35 -9.22
C LYS A 206 -12.79 2.70 -9.69
N SER A 207 -11.65 3.30 -9.39
CA SER A 207 -10.35 2.76 -9.81
C SER A 207 -9.99 1.48 -9.05
N PHE A 208 -10.47 1.35 -7.80
CA PHE A 208 -10.36 0.10 -7.05
C PHE A 208 -11.21 -1.01 -7.67
N ASP A 209 -12.45 -0.70 -8.04
CA ASP A 209 -13.34 -1.63 -8.73
C ASP A 209 -12.81 -2.04 -10.11
N GLU A 210 -12.26 -1.09 -10.87
CA GLU A 210 -11.59 -1.36 -12.16
C GLU A 210 -10.42 -2.33 -11.99
N ALA A 211 -9.56 -2.11 -10.98
CA ALA A 211 -8.43 -2.99 -10.72
C ALA A 211 -8.87 -4.44 -10.42
N LEU A 212 -9.93 -4.61 -9.62
CA LEU A 212 -10.49 -5.93 -9.32
C LEU A 212 -11.18 -6.54 -10.55
N THR A 213 -11.95 -5.76 -11.30
CA THR A 213 -12.64 -6.22 -12.52
C THR A 213 -11.64 -6.72 -13.57
N ILE A 214 -10.55 -5.98 -13.82
CA ILE A 214 -9.47 -6.43 -14.71
C ILE A 214 -8.81 -7.68 -14.15
N TRP A 215 -8.49 -7.70 -12.85
CA TRP A 215 -7.92 -8.90 -12.24
C TRP A 215 -8.83 -10.12 -12.40
N GLU A 216 -10.15 -10.00 -12.27
CA GLU A 216 -11.11 -11.10 -12.41
C GLU A 216 -11.27 -11.58 -13.85
N HIS A 217 -11.52 -10.64 -14.77
CA HIS A 217 -12.05 -10.94 -16.09
C HIS A 217 -11.04 -10.76 -17.24
N ASP A 218 -9.95 -10.01 -17.04
CA ASP A 218 -8.92 -9.77 -18.05
C ASP A 218 -7.52 -10.08 -17.52
N LYS A 219 -7.25 -11.39 -17.43
CA LYS A 219 -5.98 -11.92 -16.92
C LYS A 219 -4.78 -11.48 -17.75
N ASP A 220 -4.95 -11.20 -19.04
CA ASP A 220 -3.84 -10.82 -19.92
C ASP A 220 -3.44 -9.37 -19.71
N THR A 221 -4.42 -8.46 -19.60
CA THR A 221 -4.16 -7.08 -19.18
C THR A 221 -3.53 -7.05 -17.79
N TRP A 222 -4.05 -7.80 -16.82
CA TRP A 222 -3.46 -7.86 -15.48
C TRP A 222 -2.00 -8.34 -15.51
N LYS A 223 -1.70 -9.44 -16.22
CA LYS A 223 -0.32 -9.95 -16.39
C LYS A 223 0.60 -8.90 -17.02
N LYS A 224 0.10 -8.17 -18.02
CA LYS A 224 0.84 -7.10 -18.70
C LYS A 224 1.18 -5.97 -17.72
N ILE A 225 0.21 -5.53 -16.91
CA ILE A 225 0.42 -4.51 -15.87
C ILE A 225 1.47 -4.99 -14.85
N LYS A 226 1.35 -6.22 -14.32
CA LYS A 226 2.36 -6.80 -13.40
C LYS A 226 3.76 -6.86 -14.01
N SER A 227 3.86 -7.31 -15.26
CA SER A 227 5.13 -7.37 -15.99
C SER A 227 5.76 -5.99 -16.16
N ASN A 228 4.96 -4.99 -16.54
CA ASN A 228 5.44 -3.62 -16.69
C ASN A 228 5.88 -3.02 -15.35
N ALA A 229 5.09 -3.21 -14.29
CA ALA A 229 5.46 -2.82 -12.94
C ALA A 229 6.83 -3.40 -12.55
N LYS A 230 7.02 -4.71 -12.78
CA LYS A 230 8.28 -5.42 -12.52
C LYS A 230 9.44 -4.96 -13.40
N LYS A 231 9.20 -4.39 -14.58
CA LYS A 231 10.26 -3.96 -15.51
C LYS A 231 10.77 -2.56 -15.21
N VAL A 232 9.93 -1.66 -14.71
CA VAL A 232 10.34 -0.29 -14.39
C VAL A 232 11.41 -0.30 -13.29
N ARG A 233 12.44 0.53 -13.46
CA ARG A 233 13.58 0.65 -12.55
C ARG A 233 13.74 2.08 -12.09
N PHE A 234 13.77 2.28 -10.78
CA PHE A 234 14.05 3.55 -10.12
C PHE A 234 15.40 3.43 -9.41
N THR A 235 16.51 3.48 -10.16
CA THR A 235 17.85 3.21 -9.62
C THR A 235 18.48 4.47 -9.00
N TRP A 236 19.29 4.28 -7.96
CA TRP A 236 20.06 5.38 -7.36
C TRP A 236 21.00 6.03 -8.36
N GLU A 237 21.60 5.23 -9.24
CA GLU A 237 22.44 5.74 -10.34
C GLU A 237 21.68 6.77 -11.20
N LYS A 238 20.44 6.47 -11.60
CA LYS A 238 19.62 7.41 -12.38
C LYS A 238 19.34 8.70 -11.60
N SER A 239 18.90 8.57 -10.34
CA SER A 239 18.62 9.74 -9.50
C SER A 239 19.89 10.59 -9.27
N LEU A 240 21.03 9.96 -8.95
CA LEU A 240 22.31 10.63 -8.74
C LEU A 240 22.79 11.36 -9.99
N ASN A 241 22.66 10.75 -11.18
CA ASN A 241 22.99 11.42 -12.43
C ASN A 241 22.12 12.67 -12.65
N GLU A 242 20.82 12.61 -12.33
CA GLU A 242 19.95 13.79 -12.38
C GLU A 242 20.33 14.87 -11.35
N TYR A 243 20.78 14.48 -10.14
CA TYR A 243 21.33 15.41 -9.16
C TYR A 243 22.58 16.12 -9.71
N TYR A 244 23.51 15.37 -10.30
CA TYR A 244 24.75 15.93 -10.85
C TYR A 244 24.48 16.91 -11.99
N ASP A 245 23.66 16.50 -12.97
CA ASP A 245 23.32 17.31 -14.14
C ASP A 245 22.55 18.59 -13.75
N LYS A 246 21.50 18.47 -12.92
CA LYS A 246 20.55 19.57 -12.67
C LYS A 246 20.96 20.50 -11.53
N LEU A 247 21.67 19.99 -10.52
CA LEU A 247 21.94 20.74 -9.28
C LEU A 247 23.42 21.01 -9.04
N TYR A 248 24.30 20.06 -9.35
CA TYR A 248 25.74 20.19 -9.04
C TYR A 248 26.61 20.62 -10.22
N LEU A 249 26.06 20.71 -11.45
CA LEU A 249 26.76 21.16 -12.66
C LEU A 249 28.12 20.46 -12.88
N LEU A 250 28.13 19.12 -12.79
CA LEU A 250 29.28 18.30 -13.21
C LEU A 250 29.07 17.75 -14.62
#